data_AF-A0A6L6DZD2-F1
#
_entry.id   AF-A0A6L6DZD2-F1
#
_cell.length_a   1.000
_cell.length_b   1.000
_cell.length_c   1.000
_cell.angle_alpha   90.00
_cell.angle_beta   90.00
_cell.angle_gamma   90.00
#
_symmetry.space_group_name_H-M   'P 1'
#
loop_
_entity.id
_entity.type
_entity.pdbx_description
1 polymer ?
#
loop_
_entity_poly.entity_id
_entity_poly.type
_entity_poly.pdbx_seq_one_letter_code
_entity_poly.pdbx_strand_id
1 'polypeptide(L)' 'MIGRIQSRSTFQRLRAEGRHVRSGPLSCTMMLDSSLSVPQVGYALSRSYGSAVRRNRLRRQ' A
#
# COMPACT_ATOMS: atom_id res chain seq x y z
N MET A 1 -8.30 2.63 14.48
CA MET A 1 -8.72 3.12 13.14
C MET A 1 -7.49 3.09 12.23
N ILE A 2 -7.64 2.70 10.96
CA ILE A 2 -6.55 2.69 9.97
C ILE A 2 -6.91 3.68 8.85
N GLY A 3 -6.01 4.62 8.56
CA GLY A 3 -6.16 5.60 7.50
C GLY A 3 -5.79 5.04 6.12
N ARG A 4 -5.99 5.84 5.07
CA ARG A 4 -5.68 5.45 3.69
C ARG A 4 -4.62 6.37 3.10
N ILE A 5 -3.63 5.80 2.42
CA ILE A 5 -2.68 6.58 1.62
C ILE A 5 -3.41 7.13 0.39
N GLN A 6 -3.43 8.46 0.24
CA GLN A 6 -4.15 9.15 -0.83
C GLN A 6 -3.24 9.72 -1.92
N SER A 7 -1.97 10.01 -1.62
CA SER A 7 -1.08 10.71 -2.55
C SER A 7 -0.09 9.74 -3.23
N ARG A 8 0.24 10.05 -4.49
CA ARG A 8 1.28 9.33 -5.23
C ARG A 8 2.68 9.57 -4.64
N SER A 9 2.92 10.76 -4.07
CA SER A 9 4.20 11.11 -3.45
C SER A 9 4.52 10.21 -2.24
N THR A 10 3.51 9.82 -1.45
CA THR A 10 3.73 8.87 -0.35
C THR A 10 4.18 7.50 -0.88
N PHE A 11 3.64 7.02 -2.00
CA PHE A 11 4.13 5.78 -2.63
C PHE A 11 5.56 5.91 -3.15
N GLN A 12 5.95 7.07 -3.68
CA GLN A 12 7.32 7.33 -4.13
C GLN A 12 8.30 7.32 -2.95
N ARG A 13 7.94 8.00 -1.85
CA ARG A 13 8.73 8.04 -0.62
C ARG A 13 8.87 6.64 0.00
N LEU A 14 7.77 5.88 0.10
CA LEU A 14 7.81 4.48 0.55
C LEU A 14 8.77 3.64 -0.31
N ARG A 15 8.75 3.81 -1.64
CA ARG A 15 9.64 3.06 -2.53
C ARG A 15 11.12 3.43 -2.36
N ALA A 16 11.41 4.69 -2.06
CA ALA A 16 12.79 5.19 -1.94
C ALA A 16 13.41 4.88 -0.56
N GLU A 17 12.64 5.02 0.50
CA GLU A 17 13.14 5.06 1.88
C GLU A 17 12.53 3.95 2.76
N GLY A 18 11.48 3.26 2.31
CA GLY A 18 10.77 2.28 3.10
C GLY A 18 11.46 0.92 3.16
N ARG A 19 11.19 0.17 4.23
CA ARG A 19 11.63 -1.21 4.37
C ARG A 19 10.71 -2.14 3.58
N HIS A 20 11.28 -2.86 2.61
CA HIS A 20 10.56 -3.86 1.83
C HIS A 20 10.58 -5.22 2.52
N VAL A 21 9.43 -5.88 2.60
CA VAL A 21 9.23 -7.22 3.17
C VAL A 21 8.34 -8.03 2.23
N ARG A 22 8.62 -9.32 2.10
CA ARG A 22 7.80 -10.26 1.33
C ARG A 22 7.35 -11.43 2.21
N SER A 23 6.08 -11.81 2.10
CA SER A 23 5.53 -13.01 2.73
C SER A 23 4.58 -13.70 1.74
N GLY A 24 5.02 -14.87 1.24
CA GLY A 24 4.31 -15.62 0.20
C GLY A 24 3.99 -14.77 -1.04
N PRO A 25 2.70 -14.64 -1.43
CA PRO A 25 2.31 -13.86 -2.61
C PRO A 25 2.29 -12.34 -2.35
N LEU A 26 2.48 -11.89 -1.12
CA LEU A 26 2.38 -10.48 -0.74
C LEU A 26 3.77 -9.85 -0.59
N SER A 27 3.93 -8.67 -1.19
CA SER A 27 5.03 -7.75 -0.90
C SER A 27 4.47 -6.50 -0.23
N CYS A 28 5.13 -6.03 0.81
CA CYS A 28 4.79 -4.83 1.55
C CYS A 28 6.02 -3.93 1.67
N THR A 29 5.82 -2.63 1.53
CA THR A 29 6.83 -1.63 1.85
C THR A 29 6.28 -0.75 2.95
N MET A 30 7.01 -0.63 4.06
CA MET A 30 6.57 0.08 5.25
C MET A 30 7.63 1.07 5.74
N MET A 31 7.18 2.12 6.39
CA MET A 31 8.02 3.15 6.99
C MET A 31 7.31 3.67 8.24
N LEU A 32 8.08 4.03 9.26
CA LEU A 32 7.57 4.77 10.42
C LEU A 32 7.50 6.25 10.06
N ASP A 33 6.33 6.87 10.28
CA ASP A 33 6.14 8.30 10.10
C ASP A 33 5.50 8.88 11.37
N SER A 34 6.31 9.60 12.15
CA SER A 34 5.89 10.19 13.43
C SER A 34 4.94 11.36 13.27
N SER A 35 4.76 11.89 12.04
CA SER A 35 3.78 12.95 11.76
C SER A 35 2.34 12.42 11.63
N LEU A 36 2.17 11.10 11.49
CA LEU A 36 0.86 10.48 11.34
C LEU A 36 0.25 10.12 12.70
N SER A 37 -0.97 10.61 12.93
CA SER A 37 -1.76 10.25 14.13
C SER A 37 -2.34 8.84 14.09
N VAL A 38 -2.44 8.23 12.90
CA VAL A 38 -2.93 6.86 12.69
C VAL A 38 -2.12 6.17 11.59
N PRO A 39 -1.94 4.83 11.66
CA PRO A 39 -1.30 4.09 10.57
C PRO A 39 -2.13 4.24 9.28
N GLN A 40 -1.45 4.35 8.14
CA GLN A 40 -2.08 4.48 6.83
C GLN A 40 -1.69 3.33 5.91
N VAL A 41 -2.64 2.83 5.12
CA VAL A 41 -2.40 1.72 4.17
C VAL A 41 -2.77 2.14 2.74
N GLY A 42 -2.00 1.65 1.77
CA GLY A 42 -2.25 1.81 0.35
C GLY A 42 -2.04 0.51 -0.41
N TYR A 43 -2.83 0.28 -1.47
CA TYR A 43 -2.77 -0.94 -2.28
C TYR A 43 -2.28 -0.64 -3.71
N ALA A 44 -1.12 -1.20 -4.06
CA ALA A 44 -0.59 -1.18 -5.41
C ALA A 44 -0.93 -2.49 -6.14
N LEU A 45 -2.07 -2.52 -6.84
CA LEU A 45 -2.52 -3.68 -7.63
C LEU A 45 -2.31 -3.41 -9.12
N SER A 46 -1.45 -4.20 -9.77
CA SER A 46 -1.18 -4.10 -11.20
C SER A 46 -2.42 -4.45 -12.04
N ARG A 47 -2.43 -4.00 -13.30
CA ARG A 47 -3.47 -4.41 -14.25
C ARG A 47 -3.45 -5.90 -14.56
N SER A 48 -2.29 -6.57 -14.44
CA SER A 48 -2.14 -8.02 -14.66
C SER A 48 -2.89 -8.88 -13.64
N TYR A 49 -3.27 -8.35 -12.47
CA TYR A 49 -4.11 -9.07 -11.50
C TYR A 49 -5.53 -9.39 -12.04
N GLY A 50 -6.00 -8.61 -13.02
CA GLY A 50 -7.29 -8.80 -13.67
C GLY A 50 -8.14 -7.53 -13.70
N SER A 51 -9.45 -7.70 -13.92
CA SER A 51 -10.39 -6.59 -14.13
C SER A 51 -10.45 -5.60 -12.97
N ALA A 52 -10.99 -4.41 -13.23
CA ALA A 52 -11.20 -3.39 -12.20
C ALA A 52 -12.03 -3.92 -11.02
N VAL A 53 -13.04 -4.76 -11.30
CA VAL A 53 -13.89 -5.40 -10.28
C VAL A 53 -13.06 -6.33 -9.39
N ARG A 54 -12.20 -7.19 -9.96
CA ARG A 54 -11.32 -8.09 -9.19
C ARG A 54 -10.38 -7.29 -8.27
N ARG A 55 -9.73 -6.25 -8.80
CA ARG A 55 -8.84 -5.38 -7.99
C ARG A 55 -9.60 -4.66 -6.88
N ASN A 56 -10.80 -4.18 -7.16
CA ASN A 56 -11.63 -3.50 -6.15
C ASN A 56 -12.14 -4.43 -5.07
N ARG A 57 -12.44 -5.70 -5.41
CA ARG A 57 -12.77 -6.74 -4.43
C ARG A 57 -11.57 -7.01 -3.52
N LEU A 58 -10.38 -7.22 -4.07
CA LEU A 58 -9.17 -7.48 -3.28
C LEU A 58 -8.83 -6.33 -2.32
N ARG A 59 -9.07 -5.07 -2.71
CA ARG A 59 -8.87 -3.90 -1.83
C ARG A 59 -9.82 -3.84 -0.63
N ARG A 60 -10.94 -4.57 -0.67
CA ARG A 60 -11.99 -4.57 0.36
C ARG A 60 -11.96 -5.80 1.26
N GLN A 61 -11.18 -6.82 0.90
CA GLN A 61 -10.89 -8.00 1.72
C GLN A 61 -9.75 -7.68 2.67
#